data_AF-A0A7J9EDC1-F1
#
_entry.id   AF-A0A7J9EDC1-F1
#
_cell.length_a   1.000
_cell.length_b   1.000
_cell.length_c   1.000
_cell.angle_alpha   90.00
_cell.angle_beta   90.00
_cell.angle_gamma   90.00
#
_symmetry.space_group_name_H-M   'P 1'
#
loop_
_entity.id
_entity.type
_entity.pdbx_description
1 polymer ?
#
loop_
_entity_poly.entity_id
_entity_poly.type
_entity_poly.pdbx_seq_one_letter_code
_entity_poly.pdbx_strand_id
1 'polypeptide(L)'
;MQRRPLCMFWEGCIVGSLAYCVRGQRKRLPLLVKENWKSPEEQIIKINFDASFDCQGFKSASGIVVRNAKGEVLVSKSRLHTAVGTTFDVEALAYFEAVLTGIELDLTDVIVEGDSRSIIKKCKTRLVDKP
;
A
#
# COMPACT_ATOMS: atom_id res chain seq x y z
N MET A 1 -2.30 -16.58 -26.65
CA MET A 1 -2.71 -15.40 -25.86
C MET A 1 -3.12 -15.88 -24.45
N GLN A 2 -2.17 -16.00 -23.53
CA GLN A 2 -2.45 -16.47 -22.16
C GLN A 2 -2.55 -15.26 -21.23
N ARG A 3 -3.76 -14.94 -20.79
CA ARG A 3 -3.99 -14.04 -19.66
C ARG A 3 -3.54 -14.77 -18.41
N ARG A 4 -2.48 -14.31 -17.74
CA ARG A 4 -2.15 -14.78 -16.39
C ARG A 4 -3.09 -14.08 -15.40
N PRO A 5 -3.68 -14.79 -14.43
CA PRO A 5 -4.52 -14.14 -13.43
C PRO A 5 -3.61 -13.38 -12.45
N LEU A 6 -3.96 -12.12 -12.18
CA LEU A 6 -3.50 -11.43 -10.96
C LEU A 6 -4.28 -12.05 -9.79
N CYS A 7 -3.73 -13.12 -9.20
CA CYS A 7 -4.22 -13.59 -7.90
C CYS A 7 -3.58 -12.74 -6.81
N MET A 8 -4.25 -11.67 -6.38
CA MET A 8 -4.01 -11.05 -5.08
C MET A 8 -4.75 -11.90 -4.03
N PHE A 9 -4.09 -12.93 -3.50
CA PHE A 9 -4.63 -13.72 -2.39
C PHE A 9 -3.95 -13.23 -1.10
N TRP A 10 -4.75 -12.67 -0.20
CA TRP A 10 -4.31 -12.24 1.13
C TRP A 10 -5.19 -12.93 2.17
N GLU A 11 -4.95 -14.23 2.35
CA GLU A 11 -5.33 -14.97 3.56
C GLU A 11 -4.10 -15.73 4.06
N GLY A 12 -3.68 -15.45 5.29
CA GLY A 12 -2.49 -16.07 5.88
C GLY A 12 -1.17 -15.44 5.43
N CYS A 13 -0.19 -15.48 6.33
CA CYS A 13 1.12 -14.86 6.22
C CYS A 13 1.90 -15.19 4.92
N ILE A 14 2.92 -14.35 4.62
CA ILE A 14 3.94 -14.41 3.54
C ILE A 14 3.44 -13.68 2.28
N VAL A 15 3.99 -12.55 1.82
CA VAL A 15 5.37 -12.30 1.36
C VAL A 15 5.63 -10.78 1.36
N GLY A 16 6.85 -10.35 1.66
CA GLY A 16 7.27 -8.99 1.34
C GLY A 16 7.37 -8.78 -0.18
N SER A 17 6.89 -7.64 -0.67
CA SER A 17 7.28 -7.13 -1.98
C SER A 17 7.87 -5.74 -1.81
N LEU A 18 9.20 -5.71 -1.77
CA LEU A 18 9.97 -4.57 -2.23
C LEU A 18 9.60 -4.34 -3.70
N ALA A 19 8.87 -3.26 -4.03
CA ALA A 19 8.76 -2.77 -5.40
C ALA A 19 10.10 -2.15 -5.83
N TYR A 20 11.12 -3.00 -5.98
CA TYR A 20 12.38 -2.66 -6.62
C TYR A 20 12.41 -3.37 -7.97
N CYS A 21 12.60 -2.61 -9.04
CA CYS A 21 13.00 -3.15 -10.33
C CYS A 21 14.39 -3.79 -10.19
N VAL A 22 14.48 -5.03 -9.72
CA VAL A 22 15.75 -5.78 -9.60
C VAL A 22 15.85 -6.75 -10.77
N ARG A 23 16.67 -6.40 -11.76
CA ARG A 23 17.35 -7.42 -12.57
C ARG A 23 18.19 -8.25 -11.60
N GLY A 24 17.92 -9.55 -11.55
CA GLY A 24 18.18 -10.41 -10.39
C GLY A 24 19.55 -10.28 -9.74
N GLN A 25 19.56 -9.96 -8.45
CA GLN A 25 20.45 -10.52 -7.42
C GLN A 25 19.75 -10.43 -6.06
N ARG A 26 19.46 -11.58 -5.43
CA ARG A 26 18.96 -11.66 -4.04
C ARG A 26 20.09 -11.30 -3.08
N LYS A 27 20.00 -10.15 -2.40
CA LYS A 27 20.76 -9.90 -1.17
C LYS A 27 19.82 -10.09 0.02
N ARG A 28 20.15 -11.06 0.88
CA ARG A 28 19.39 -11.40 2.09
C ARG A 28 19.70 -10.32 3.14
N LEU A 29 18.77 -9.39 3.34
CA LEU A 29 18.86 -8.43 4.46
C LEU A 29 18.45 -9.12 5.77
N PRO A 30 18.99 -8.70 6.93
CA PRO A 30 18.64 -9.28 8.22
C PRO A 30 17.14 -9.12 8.45
N LEU A 31 16.51 -10.24 8.83
CA LEU A 31 15.07 -10.36 9.06
C LEU A 31 14.60 -9.24 9.99
N LEU A 32 13.88 -8.28 9.43
CA LEU A 32 13.17 -7.27 10.20
C LEU A 32 12.24 -8.00 11.18
N VAL A 33 12.32 -7.58 12.44
CA VAL A 33 11.52 -8.10 13.55
C VAL A 33 10.05 -8.14 13.10
N LYS A 34 9.47 -9.33 13.25
CA LYS A 34 8.10 -9.65 12.87
C LYS A 34 7.14 -8.90 13.81
N GLU A 35 6.78 -7.67 13.45
CA GLU A 35 5.69 -6.96 14.13
C GLU A 35 4.39 -7.65 13.73
N ASN A 36 3.82 -8.43 14.65
CA ASN A 36 2.49 -8.98 14.48
C ASN A 36 1.49 -7.81 14.41
N TRP A 37 0.50 -7.90 13.51
CA TRP A 37 -0.57 -6.91 13.43
C TRP A 37 -1.18 -6.68 14.81
N LYS A 38 -1.15 -5.43 15.27
CA LYS A 38 -1.80 -5.01 16.52
C LYS A 38 -3.08 -4.27 16.16
N SER A 39 -4.17 -4.68 16.80
CA SER A 39 -5.42 -3.94 16.74
C SER A 39 -5.21 -2.54 17.33
N PRO A 40 -5.76 -1.49 16.69
CA PRO A 40 -5.84 -0.16 17.27
C PRO A 40 -6.63 -0.12 18.58
N GLU A 41 -6.54 0.99 19.31
CA GLU A 41 -7.46 1.29 20.42
C GLU A 41 -8.92 1.27 19.94
N GLU A 42 -9.85 0.98 20.85
CA GLU A 42 -11.27 0.78 20.52
C GLU A 42 -11.81 1.94 19.66
N GLN A 43 -12.46 1.61 18.54
CA GLN A 43 -13.06 2.49 17.51
C GLN A 43 -12.18 2.99 16.35
N ILE A 44 -10.86 2.79 16.36
CA ILE A 44 -10.04 3.29 15.25
C ILE A 44 -10.11 2.35 14.03
N ILE A 45 -10.40 2.91 12.85
CA ILE A 45 -10.36 2.21 11.57
C ILE A 45 -8.96 2.28 10.98
N LYS A 46 -8.47 1.18 10.41
CA LYS A 46 -7.15 1.10 9.77
C LYS A 46 -7.31 0.90 8.26
N ILE A 47 -6.64 1.74 7.48
CA ILE A 47 -6.58 1.65 6.03
C ILE A 47 -5.16 1.25 5.65
N ASN A 48 -4.97 -0.02 5.27
CA ASN A 48 -3.72 -0.51 4.74
C ASN A 48 -3.69 -0.29 3.23
N PHE A 49 -2.57 0.21 2.69
CA PHE A 49 -2.34 0.31 1.26
C PHE A 49 -1.01 -0.35 0.86
N ASP A 50 -0.98 -0.87 -0.36
CA ASP A 50 0.20 -1.44 -1.00
C ASP A 50 0.14 -1.16 -2.50
N ALA A 51 1.29 -1.19 -3.17
CA ALA A 51 1.41 -0.86 -4.56
C ALA A 51 2.36 -1.81 -5.30
N SER A 52 2.03 -2.11 -6.56
CA SER A 52 2.87 -2.92 -7.45
C SER A 52 3.18 -2.15 -8.71
N PHE A 53 4.43 -2.22 -9.19
CA PHE A 53 4.90 -1.48 -10.36
C PHE A 53 5.47 -2.40 -11.45
N ASP A 54 4.92 -2.31 -12.65
CA ASP A 54 5.48 -2.86 -13.88
C ASP A 54 6.24 -1.75 -14.63
N CYS A 55 7.56 -1.75 -14.45
CA CYS A 55 8.47 -0.80 -15.10
C CYS A 55 8.57 -0.97 -16.62
N GLN A 56 8.26 -2.14 -17.17
CA GLN A 56 8.32 -2.37 -18.62
C GLN A 56 7.04 -1.86 -19.29
N GLY A 57 5.90 -2.11 -18.63
CA GLY A 57 4.59 -1.66 -19.10
C GLY A 57 4.22 -0.23 -18.70
N PHE A 58 5.01 0.43 -17.86
CA PHE A 58 4.67 1.72 -17.21
C PHE A 58 3.29 1.68 -16.56
N LYS A 59 3.01 0.58 -15.85
CA LYS A 59 1.73 0.30 -15.21
C LYS A 59 1.92 0.07 -13.72
N SER A 60 0.91 0.36 -12.94
CA SER A 60 0.89 -0.05 -11.54
C SER A 60 -0.47 -0.55 -11.11
N ALA A 61 -0.50 -1.23 -9.98
CA ALA A 61 -1.73 -1.55 -9.28
C ALA A 61 -1.62 -1.11 -7.83
N SER A 62 -2.64 -0.43 -7.31
CA SER A 62 -2.80 -0.16 -5.88
C SER A 62 -3.76 -1.17 -5.27
N GLY A 63 -3.47 -1.61 -4.05
CA GLY A 63 -4.35 -2.41 -3.20
C GLY A 63 -4.63 -1.65 -1.91
N ILE A 64 -5.90 -1.62 -1.49
CA ILE A 64 -6.35 -0.93 -0.29
C ILE A 64 -7.23 -1.89 0.50
N VAL A 65 -7.02 -1.99 1.81
CA VAL A 65 -7.83 -2.78 2.73
C VAL A 65 -8.19 -1.95 3.95
N VAL A 66 -9.48 -1.74 4.18
CA VAL A 66 -10.02 -1.05 5.35
C VAL A 66 -10.45 -2.10 6.37
N ARG A 67 -9.95 -1.99 7.60
CA ARG A 67 -10.25 -2.91 8.71
C ARG A 67 -10.73 -2.17 9.94
N ASN A 68 -11.68 -2.76 10.67
CA ASN A 68 -12.05 -2.27 11.98
C ASN A 68 -11.10 -2.78 13.08
N ALA A 69 -11.31 -2.33 14.32
CA ALA A 69 -10.53 -2.75 15.48
C ALA A 69 -10.61 -4.26 15.77
N LYS A 70 -11.63 -4.98 15.31
CA LYS A 70 -11.70 -6.45 15.43
C LYS A 70 -10.86 -7.17 14.36
N GLY A 71 -10.25 -6.44 13.44
CA GLY A 71 -9.51 -6.97 12.30
C GLY A 71 -10.39 -7.38 11.12
N GLU A 72 -11.70 -7.16 11.22
CA GLU A 72 -12.68 -7.47 10.17
C GLU A 72 -12.49 -6.50 8.99
N VAL A 73 -12.49 -7.02 7.77
CA VAL A 73 -12.37 -6.21 6.55
C VAL A 73 -13.72 -5.57 6.26
N LEU A 74 -13.75 -4.24 6.28
CA LEU A 74 -14.92 -3.44 5.90
C LEU A 74 -14.95 -3.22 4.38
N VAL A 75 -13.79 -2.92 3.79
CA VAL A 75 -13.63 -2.64 2.36
C VAL A 75 -12.31 -3.20 1.86
N SER A 76 -12.32 -3.72 0.64
CA SER A 76 -11.11 -4.06 -0.13
C SER A 76 -11.24 -3.47 -1.53
N LYS A 77 -10.26 -2.68 -1.97
CA LYS A 77 -10.25 -1.98 -3.26
C LYS A 77 -8.93 -2.28 -3.97
N SER A 78 -9.00 -2.45 -5.29
CA SER A 78 -7.81 -2.47 -6.13
C SER A 78 -8.01 -1.58 -7.35
N ARG A 79 -6.95 -0.91 -7.80
CA ARG A 79 -7.01 -0.02 -8.97
C ARG A 79 -5.76 -0.18 -9.82
N LEU A 80 -5.96 -0.29 -11.13
CA LEU A 80 -4.88 -0.28 -12.12
C LEU A 80 -4.64 1.15 -12.60
N HIS A 81 -3.38 1.52 -12.70
CA HIS A 81 -2.93 2.80 -13.23
C HIS A 81 -2.01 2.56 -14.42
N THR A 82 -2.11 3.42 -15.42
CA THR A 82 -1.25 3.43 -16.61
C THR A 82 -0.44 4.70 -16.65
N ALA A 83 0.67 4.70 -17.41
CA ALA A 83 1.56 5.84 -17.55
C ALA A 83 2.19 6.29 -16.21
N VAL A 84 2.56 5.33 -15.36
CA VAL A 84 3.27 5.64 -14.12
C VAL A 84 4.78 5.48 -14.34
N GLY A 85 5.54 6.54 -14.05
CA GLY A 85 6.95 6.65 -14.42
C GLY A 85 7.91 6.19 -13.34
N THR A 86 7.54 6.31 -12.06
CA THR A 86 8.45 6.03 -10.95
C THR A 86 7.78 5.21 -9.86
N THR A 87 8.60 4.48 -9.08
CA THR A 87 8.12 3.77 -7.87
C THR A 87 7.56 4.73 -6.82
N PHE A 88 8.09 5.96 -6.75
CA PHE A 88 7.54 6.99 -5.87
C PHE A 88 6.10 7.35 -6.25
N ASP A 89 5.82 7.54 -7.54
CA ASP A 89 4.47 7.86 -8.02
C ASP A 89 3.49 6.72 -7.74
N VAL A 90 3.95 5.47 -7.89
CA VAL A 90 3.14 4.28 -7.61
C VAL A 90 2.70 4.24 -6.15
N GLU A 91 3.63 4.44 -5.21
CA GLU A 91 3.33 4.48 -3.78
C GLU A 91 2.47 5.69 -3.40
N ALA A 92 2.73 6.85 -4.01
CA ALA A 92 1.94 8.06 -3.79
C ALA A 92 0.49 7.87 -4.25
N LEU A 93 0.29 7.23 -5.40
CA LEU A 93 -1.04 6.89 -5.92
C LEU A 93 -1.78 5.92 -5.01
N ALA A 94 -1.11 4.87 -4.51
CA ALA A 94 -1.74 3.93 -3.58
C ALA A 94 -2.14 4.61 -2.26
N TYR A 95 -1.29 5.48 -1.71
CA TYR A 95 -1.64 6.28 -0.53
C TYR A 95 -2.81 7.23 -0.80
N PHE A 96 -2.81 7.91 -1.96
CA PHE A 96 -3.90 8.79 -2.36
C PHE A 96 -5.24 8.05 -2.45
N GLU A 97 -5.26 6.87 -3.07
CA GLU A 97 -6.45 6.02 -3.13
C GLU A 97 -6.93 5.59 -1.74
N ALA A 98 -6.00 5.30 -0.83
CA ALA A 98 -6.33 4.94 0.55
C ALA A 98 -7.03 6.08 1.30
N VAL A 99 -6.51 7.31 1.18
CA VAL A 99 -7.12 8.50 1.76
C VAL A 99 -8.49 8.78 1.13
N LEU A 100 -8.59 8.69 -0.19
CA LEU A 100 -9.85 8.88 -0.90
C LEU A 100 -10.90 7.87 -0.45
N THR A 101 -10.53 6.60 -0.29
CA THR A 101 -11.43 5.57 0.26
C THR A 101 -11.86 5.89 1.68
N GLY A 102 -11.00 6.45 2.52
CA GLY A 102 -11.40 6.94 3.85
C GLY A 102 -12.47 8.02 3.80
N ILE A 103 -12.31 8.99 2.87
CA ILE A 103 -13.26 10.08 2.64
C ILE A 103 -14.58 9.56 2.07
N GLU A 104 -14.54 8.65 1.08
CA GLU A 104 -15.73 8.03 0.47
C GLU A 104 -16.59 7.26 1.49
N LEU A 105 -15.95 6.75 2.55
CA LEU A 105 -16.60 6.01 3.63
C LEU A 105 -16.98 6.90 4.83
N ASP A 106 -16.79 8.22 4.72
CA ASP A 106 -17.05 9.20 5.79
C ASP A 106 -16.35 8.86 7.12
N LEU A 107 -15.11 8.33 7.02
CA LEU A 107 -14.33 7.95 8.19
C LEU A 107 -13.54 9.14 8.73
N THR A 108 -13.74 9.44 10.01
CA THR A 108 -13.11 10.59 10.68
C THR A 108 -11.84 10.22 11.44
N ASP A 109 -11.80 9.08 12.11
CA ASP A 109 -10.65 8.59 12.88
C ASP A 109 -10.03 7.35 12.22
N VAL A 110 -9.07 7.60 11.32
CA VAL A 110 -8.39 6.57 10.55
C VAL A 110 -6.88 6.59 10.75
N ILE A 111 -6.28 5.40 10.79
CA ILE A 111 -4.84 5.22 10.63
C ILE A 111 -4.59 4.67 9.23
N VAL A 112 -3.89 5.45 8.39
CA VAL A 112 -3.43 5.02 7.06
C VAL A 112 -2.02 4.45 7.17
N GLU A 113 -1.83 3.19 6.79
CA GLU A 113 -0.56 2.47 6.88
C GLU A 113 -0.14 1.88 5.53
N GLY A 114 1.15 1.97 5.20
CA GLY A 114 1.76 1.31 4.06
C GLY A 114 3.25 1.08 4.30
N ASP A 115 3.95 0.48 3.35
CA ASP A 115 5.38 0.16 3.48
C ASP A 115 6.31 1.28 2.94
N SER A 116 5.75 2.26 2.23
CA SER A 116 6.51 3.38 1.67
C SER A 116 6.90 4.45 2.70
N ARG A 117 8.10 4.28 3.26
CA ARG A 117 8.72 5.26 4.18
C ARG A 117 8.79 6.67 3.59
N SER A 118 9.05 6.82 2.30
CA SER A 118 9.19 8.11 1.63
C SER A 118 7.87 8.89 1.63
N ILE A 119 6.75 8.20 1.35
CA ILE A 119 5.41 8.79 1.36
C ILE A 119 5.00 9.12 2.79
N ILE A 120 5.13 8.16 3.72
CA ILE A 120 4.78 8.38 5.13
C ILE A 120 5.55 9.55 5.73
N LYS A 121 6.85 9.69 5.41
CA LYS A 121 7.66 10.80 5.90
C LYS A 121 7.18 12.14 5.34
N LYS A 122 6.89 12.23 4.04
CA LYS A 122 6.36 13.46 3.42
C LYS A 122 5.00 13.87 4.01
N CYS A 123 4.07 12.92 4.15
CA CYS A 123 2.73 13.21 4.67
C CYS A 123 2.72 13.62 6.16
N LYS A 124 3.75 13.23 6.94
CA LYS A 124 3.90 13.67 8.33
C LYS A 124 4.49 15.08 8.46
N THR A 125 5.12 15.61 7.42
CA THR A 125 5.71 16.94 7.44
C THR A 125 4.73 17.98 6.93
N ARG A 126 4.62 19.13 7.60
CA ARG A 126 3.88 20.30 7.09
C ARG A 126 4.68 21.14 6.09
N LEU A 127 5.76 20.58 5.54
CA LEU A 127 6.62 21.28 4.61
C LEU A 127 5.96 21.26 3.24
N VAL A 128 5.71 22.44 2.71
CA VAL A 128 5.26 22.61 1.32
C VAL A 128 6.42 22.17 0.42
N ASP A 129 6.14 21.34 -0.59
CA ASP A 129 7.13 20.99 -1.60
C ASP A 129 7.66 22.31 -2.23
N LYS A 130 8.98 22.43 -2.34
CA LYS A 130 9.58 23.60 -3.01
C LYS A 130 9.15 23.60 -4.48
N PRO A 131 8.78 24.77 -5.03
CA PRO A 131 8.37 24.89 -6.43
C PRO A 131 9.46 24.46 -7.41
#